data_AF-A0A966CGJ2-F1
#
_entry.id   AF-A0A966CGJ2-F1
#
_cell.length_a   1.000
_cell.length_b   1.000
_cell.length_c   1.000
_cell.angle_alpha   90.00
_cell.angle_beta   90.00
_cell.angle_gamma   90.00
#
_symmetry.space_group_name_H-M   'P 1'
#
loop_
_entity.id
_entity.type
_entity.pdbx_description
1 polymer ?
#
loop_
_entity_poly.entity_id
_entity_poly.type
_entity_poly.pdbx_seq_one_letter_code
_entity_poly.pdbx_strand_id
1 'polypeptide(L)'
;MKISILDRILLLLTGLLAAYQIAVGIDKMSTLPIIAYTVGFGVLLVAGLLLIILGFDVLDSPIVVIISTVIPLSLSLGLVWEHLASFRTGYLLFVIVGFLAILLTRILPLRNKLPVIVLAIVHGIAGLTIFLLPIVFAATGRAAPGFALVGVGGALIGVGGLLLALLKAGRPLLSRATILKVLPGLLLLMTAAFVAGFHFG
;
A
#
# COMPACT_ATOMS: atom_id res chain seq x y z
N MET A 1 8.49 0.91 20.87
CA MET A 1 7.26 0.95 21.69
C MET A 1 6.73 -0.46 21.77
N LYS A 2 6.38 -0.99 22.95
CA LYS A 2 5.81 -2.33 23.05
C LYS A 2 4.43 -2.36 22.40
N ILE A 3 4.14 -3.41 21.65
CA ILE A 3 2.83 -3.64 21.03
C ILE A 3 1.80 -4.01 22.11
N SER A 4 0.65 -3.34 22.11
CA SER A 4 -0.45 -3.60 23.04
C SER A 4 -1.37 -4.72 22.54
N ILE A 5 -2.27 -5.21 23.40
CA ILE A 5 -3.31 -6.18 23.00
C ILE A 5 -4.24 -5.58 21.95
N LEU A 6 -4.63 -4.30 22.12
CA LEU A 6 -5.46 -3.60 21.14
C LEU A 6 -4.77 -3.54 19.78
N ASP A 7 -3.48 -3.20 19.73
CA ASP A 7 -2.71 -3.17 18.47
C ASP A 7 -2.73 -4.53 17.78
N ARG A 8 -2.56 -5.62 18.53
CA ARG A 8 -2.62 -6.99 17.99
C ARG A 8 -4.00 -7.32 17.41
N ILE A 9 -5.07 -6.93 18.09
CA ILE A 9 -6.45 -7.13 17.61
C ILE A 9 -6.66 -6.34 16.31
N LEU A 10 -6.26 -5.07 16.26
CA LEU A 10 -6.41 -4.23 15.07
C LEU A 10 -5.62 -4.78 13.87
N LEU A 11 -4.39 -5.26 14.10
CA LEU A 11 -3.57 -5.90 13.06
C LEU A 11 -4.14 -7.26 12.62
N LEU A 12 -4.74 -8.02 13.54
CA LEU A 12 -5.38 -9.28 13.19
C LEU A 12 -6.61 -9.04 12.30
N LEU A 13 -7.45 -8.07 12.66
CA LEU A 13 -8.59 -7.66 11.84
C LEU A 13 -8.14 -7.15 10.46
N THR A 14 -7.04 -6.39 10.41
CA THR A 14 -6.41 -5.97 9.16
C THR A 14 -6.05 -7.19 8.30
N GLY A 15 -5.38 -8.19 8.89
CA GLY A 15 -5.02 -9.43 8.21
C GLY A 15 -6.25 -10.21 7.72
N LEU A 16 -7.29 -10.33 8.55
CA LEU A 16 -8.53 -11.02 8.16
C LEU A 16 -9.24 -10.34 7.00
N LEU A 17 -9.30 -9.01 6.98
CA LEU A 17 -9.87 -8.26 5.85
C LEU A 17 -9.02 -8.42 4.58
N ALA A 18 -7.70 -8.38 4.69
CA ALA A 18 -6.81 -8.65 3.56
C ALA A 18 -7.00 -10.09 3.03
N ALA A 19 -7.13 -11.09 3.92
CA ALA A 19 -7.39 -12.48 3.54
C ALA A 19 -8.77 -12.64 2.87
N TYR A 20 -9.81 -11.97 3.38
CA TYR A 20 -11.12 -11.91 2.73
C TYR A 20 -11.02 -11.32 1.33
N GLN A 21 -10.29 -10.21 1.15
CA GLN A 21 -10.13 -9.58 -0.14
C GLN A 21 -9.47 -10.52 -1.16
N ILE A 22 -8.46 -11.29 -0.72
CA ILE A 22 -7.76 -12.28 -1.57
C ILE A 22 -8.68 -13.43 -1.96
N ALA A 23 -9.43 -13.98 -1.00
CA ALA A 23 -10.19 -15.20 -1.19
C ALA A 23 -11.52 -14.98 -1.92
N VAL A 24 -12.17 -13.82 -1.69
CA VAL A 24 -13.54 -13.55 -2.16
C VAL A 24 -13.64 -12.18 -2.82
N GLY A 25 -12.96 -11.16 -2.32
CA GLY A 25 -13.17 -9.78 -2.77
C GLY A 25 -12.75 -9.46 -4.22
N ILE A 26 -12.00 -10.34 -4.88
CA ILE A 26 -11.44 -10.14 -6.23
C ILE A 26 -11.67 -11.32 -7.17
N ASP A 27 -12.43 -12.35 -6.76
CA ASP A 27 -12.55 -13.64 -7.46
C ASP A 27 -13.15 -13.56 -8.88
N LYS A 28 -13.93 -12.51 -9.15
CA LYS A 28 -14.60 -12.25 -10.44
C LYS A 28 -13.78 -11.42 -11.43
N MET A 29 -12.58 -10.99 -11.05
CA MET A 29 -11.75 -10.13 -11.90
C MET A 29 -10.97 -10.95 -12.95
N SER A 30 -10.34 -10.24 -13.90
CA SER A 30 -9.40 -10.90 -14.83
C SER A 30 -8.12 -11.35 -14.11
N THR A 31 -7.39 -12.30 -14.71
CA THR A 31 -6.25 -12.97 -14.06
C THR A 31 -5.18 -12.01 -13.52
N LEU A 32 -4.80 -10.97 -14.27
CA LEU A 32 -3.71 -10.09 -13.85
C LEU A 32 -4.09 -9.18 -12.67
N PRO A 33 -5.26 -8.52 -12.64
CA PRO A 33 -5.79 -7.88 -11.43
C PRO A 33 -5.86 -8.81 -10.22
N ILE A 34 -6.35 -10.05 -10.39
CA ILE A 34 -6.36 -11.05 -9.31
C ILE A 34 -4.96 -11.22 -8.74
N ILE A 35 -3.97 -11.52 -9.59
CA ILE A 35 -2.57 -11.69 -9.16
C ILE A 35 -2.07 -10.43 -8.45
N ALA A 36 -2.30 -9.25 -9.05
CA ALA A 36 -1.79 -7.98 -8.53
C ALA A 36 -2.38 -7.66 -7.14
N TYR A 37 -3.70 -7.80 -6.97
CA TYR A 37 -4.33 -7.57 -5.68
C TYR A 37 -4.00 -8.65 -4.67
N THR A 38 -3.94 -9.93 -5.07
CA THR A 38 -3.48 -11.00 -4.19
C THR A 38 -2.08 -10.74 -3.65
N VAL A 39 -1.16 -10.26 -4.49
CA VAL A 39 0.19 -9.90 -4.06
C VAL A 39 0.16 -8.68 -3.12
N GLY A 40 -0.59 -7.63 -3.46
CA GLY A 40 -0.70 -6.43 -2.63
C GLY A 40 -1.29 -6.70 -1.25
N PHE A 41 -2.46 -7.33 -1.18
CA PHE A 41 -3.13 -7.70 0.07
C PHE A 41 -2.39 -8.83 0.80
N GLY A 42 -1.73 -9.74 0.08
CA GLY A 42 -0.93 -10.81 0.67
C GLY A 42 0.26 -10.26 1.43
N VAL A 43 0.98 -9.27 0.86
CA VAL A 43 2.06 -8.58 1.57
C VAL A 43 1.53 -7.82 2.80
N LEU A 44 0.36 -7.20 2.70
CA LEU A 44 -0.28 -6.53 3.83
C LEU A 44 -0.65 -7.51 4.96
N LEU A 45 -1.22 -8.67 4.62
CA LEU A 45 -1.54 -9.75 5.56
C LEU A 45 -0.27 -10.23 6.27
N VAL A 46 0.77 -10.58 5.52
CA VAL A 46 2.06 -11.03 6.07
C VAL A 46 2.67 -9.95 6.96
N ALA A 47 2.65 -8.69 6.53
CA ALA A 47 3.15 -7.56 7.34
C ALA A 47 2.38 -7.41 8.66
N GLY A 48 1.05 -7.53 8.63
CA GLY A 48 0.21 -7.51 9.83
C GLY A 48 0.57 -8.63 10.82
N LEU A 49 0.73 -9.86 10.33
CA LEU A 49 1.13 -11.00 11.15
C LEU A 49 2.55 -10.84 11.72
N LEU A 50 3.50 -10.36 10.92
CA LEU A 50 4.87 -10.10 11.38
C LEU A 50 4.89 -9.03 12.47
N LEU A 51 4.09 -7.96 12.34
CA LEU A 51 3.96 -6.95 13.37
C LEU A 51 3.37 -7.50 14.68
N ILE A 52 2.43 -8.43 14.60
CA ILE A 52 1.88 -9.12 15.77
C ILE A 52 2.99 -9.94 16.46
N ILE A 53 3.77 -10.72 15.70
CA ILE A 53 4.76 -11.65 16.25
C ILE A 53 6.00 -10.91 16.76
N LEU A 54 6.57 -10.04 15.92
CA LEU A 54 7.87 -9.38 16.13
C LEU A 54 7.75 -7.98 16.75
N GLY A 55 6.54 -7.40 16.79
CA GLY A 55 6.33 -6.02 17.25
C GLY A 55 6.77 -4.97 16.23
N PHE A 56 6.74 -3.69 16.65
CA PHE A 56 7.04 -2.56 15.75
C PHE A 56 8.51 -2.42 15.34
N ASP A 57 9.42 -3.10 16.03
CA ASP A 57 10.87 -2.98 15.77
C ASP A 57 11.25 -3.54 14.40
N VAL A 58 10.43 -4.45 13.84
CA VAL A 58 10.60 -4.95 12.46
C VAL A 58 10.57 -3.83 11.41
N LEU A 59 9.84 -2.73 11.67
CA LEU A 59 9.68 -1.60 10.74
C LEU A 59 10.98 -0.82 10.50
N ASP A 60 11.98 -1.00 11.36
CA ASP A 60 13.29 -0.35 11.20
C ASP A 60 14.17 -1.08 10.17
N SER A 61 13.79 -2.29 9.75
CA SER A 61 14.54 -3.07 8.76
C SER A 61 14.47 -2.44 7.35
N PRO A 62 15.62 -2.28 6.66
CA PRO A 62 15.64 -1.84 5.26
C PRO A 62 14.85 -2.76 4.32
N ILE A 63 14.76 -4.06 4.65
CA ILE A 63 14.00 -5.05 3.87
C ILE A 63 12.51 -4.71 3.88
N VAL A 64 11.98 -4.19 5.00
CA VAL A 64 10.57 -3.80 5.09
C VAL A 64 10.23 -2.73 4.06
N VAL A 65 11.15 -1.82 3.73
CA VAL A 65 10.92 -0.80 2.69
C VAL A 65 10.78 -1.44 1.30
N ILE A 66 11.60 -2.46 1.00
CA ILE A 66 11.55 -3.19 -0.28
C ILE A 66 10.23 -3.96 -0.36
N ILE A 67 9.89 -4.72 0.69
CA ILE A 67 8.66 -5.52 0.74
C ILE A 67 7.42 -4.61 0.71
N SER A 68 7.42 -3.50 1.45
CA SER A 68 6.27 -2.57 1.47
C SER A 68 6.04 -1.90 0.12
N THR A 69 7.07 -1.77 -0.73
CA THR A 69 6.95 -1.24 -2.11
C THR A 69 6.04 -2.11 -2.96
N VAL A 70 5.97 -3.42 -2.69
CA VAL A 70 5.13 -4.35 -3.42
C VAL A 70 3.64 -4.02 -3.28
N ILE A 71 3.23 -3.44 -2.14
CA ILE A 71 1.82 -3.08 -1.89
C ILE A 71 1.34 -2.04 -2.92
N PRO A 72 1.88 -0.80 -2.97
CA PRO A 72 1.36 0.21 -3.89
C PRO A 72 1.62 -0.15 -5.36
N LEU A 73 2.74 -0.80 -5.69
CA LEU A 73 3.00 -1.21 -7.07
C LEU A 73 1.96 -2.22 -7.56
N SER A 74 1.66 -3.24 -6.76
CA SER A 74 0.70 -4.27 -7.16
C SER A 74 -0.74 -3.75 -7.14
N LEU A 75 -1.13 -2.98 -6.11
CA LEU A 75 -2.48 -2.39 -6.08
C LEU A 75 -2.70 -1.43 -7.26
N SER A 76 -1.74 -0.55 -7.55
CA SER A 76 -1.87 0.37 -8.67
C SER A 76 -1.85 -0.33 -10.03
N LEU A 77 -1.10 -1.43 -10.18
CA LEU A 77 -1.12 -2.25 -11.40
C LEU A 77 -2.50 -2.84 -11.66
N GLY A 78 -3.14 -3.43 -10.64
CA GLY A 78 -4.49 -3.96 -10.76
C GLY A 78 -5.47 -2.88 -11.23
N LEU A 79 -5.43 -1.70 -10.59
CA LEU A 79 -6.31 -0.58 -10.91
C LEU A 79 -6.12 -0.07 -12.34
N VAL A 80 -4.89 0.15 -12.78
CA VAL A 80 -4.62 0.55 -14.17
C VAL A 80 -5.06 -0.53 -15.13
N TRP A 81 -4.86 -1.81 -14.79
CA TRP A 81 -5.22 -2.89 -15.68
C TRP A 81 -6.74 -3.01 -15.89
N GLU A 82 -7.53 -2.84 -14.84
CA GLU A 82 -8.98 -2.88 -14.92
C GLU A 82 -9.55 -1.67 -15.66
N HIS A 83 -9.04 -0.47 -15.39
CA HIS A 83 -9.72 0.76 -15.77
C HIS A 83 -9.09 1.52 -16.94
N LEU A 84 -7.82 1.25 -17.28
CA LEU A 84 -7.05 2.00 -18.26
C LEU A 84 -6.39 1.08 -19.30
N ALA A 85 -7.21 0.52 -20.19
CA ALA A 85 -6.77 -0.45 -21.20
C ALA A 85 -5.53 0.00 -22.00
N SER A 86 -5.48 1.26 -22.42
CA SER A 86 -4.36 1.83 -23.21
C SER A 86 -3.04 1.91 -22.45
N PHE A 87 -3.05 1.88 -21.11
CA PHE A 87 -1.86 2.02 -20.27
C PHE A 87 -1.36 0.69 -19.70
N ARG A 88 -2.08 -0.41 -19.88
CA ARG A 88 -1.78 -1.74 -19.33
C ARG A 88 -0.30 -2.13 -19.42
N THR A 89 0.21 -2.25 -20.64
CA THR A 89 1.58 -2.69 -20.89
C THR A 89 2.60 -1.68 -20.37
N GLY A 90 2.36 -0.39 -20.60
CA GLY A 90 3.26 0.68 -20.12
C GLY A 90 3.37 0.70 -18.60
N TYR A 91 2.26 0.50 -17.90
CA TYR A 91 2.23 0.49 -16.44
C TYR A 91 2.83 -0.80 -15.85
N LEU A 92 2.63 -1.95 -16.50
CA LEU A 92 3.32 -3.18 -16.12
C LEU A 92 4.84 -3.03 -16.23
N LEU A 93 5.35 -2.44 -17.32
CA LEU A 93 6.77 -2.14 -17.47
C LEU A 93 7.26 -1.19 -16.38
N PHE A 94 6.50 -0.13 -16.08
CA PHE A 94 6.79 0.79 -14.98
C PHE A 94 6.90 0.05 -13.64
N VAL A 95 5.99 -0.86 -13.33
CA VAL A 95 6.00 -1.65 -12.09
C VAL A 95 7.25 -2.52 -12.00
N ILE A 96 7.58 -3.26 -13.06
CA ILE A 96 8.74 -4.15 -13.09
C ILE A 96 10.04 -3.35 -12.97
N VAL A 97 10.24 -2.36 -13.84
CA VAL A 97 11.46 -1.54 -13.85
C VAL A 97 11.58 -0.72 -12.56
N GLY A 98 10.48 -0.15 -12.08
CA GLY A 98 10.43 0.63 -10.84
C GLY A 98 10.77 -0.22 -9.61
N PHE A 99 10.22 -1.44 -9.51
CA PHE A 99 10.56 -2.37 -8.43
C PHE A 99 12.04 -2.76 -8.48
N LEU A 100 12.57 -3.13 -9.66
CA LEU A 100 13.98 -3.46 -9.82
C LEU A 100 14.89 -2.28 -9.48
N ALA A 101 14.53 -1.05 -9.88
CA ALA A 101 15.29 0.15 -9.54
C ALA A 101 15.31 0.39 -8.02
N ILE A 102 14.18 0.22 -7.32
CA ILE A 102 14.13 0.30 -5.86
C ILE A 102 15.00 -0.79 -5.23
N LEU A 103 14.87 -2.04 -5.68
CA LEU A 103 15.65 -3.16 -5.17
C LEU A 103 17.15 -2.87 -5.29
N LEU A 104 17.62 -2.56 -6.50
CA LEU A 104 19.03 -2.29 -6.79
C LEU A 104 19.57 -1.11 -5.97
N THR A 105 18.83 0.01 -5.92
CA THR A 105 19.27 1.19 -5.17
C THR A 105 19.25 1.00 -3.65
N ARG A 106 18.52 0.01 -3.13
CA ARG A 106 18.45 -0.29 -1.68
C ARG A 106 19.46 -1.33 -1.23
N ILE A 107 19.85 -2.28 -2.08
CA ILE A 107 20.87 -3.29 -1.76
C ILE A 107 22.29 -2.78 -1.98
N LEU A 108 22.49 -1.86 -2.93
CA LEU A 108 23.79 -1.25 -3.17
C LEU A 108 24.06 -0.14 -2.13
N PRO A 109 25.29 -0.06 -1.57
CA PRO A 109 25.64 0.93 -0.56
C PRO A 109 25.87 2.33 -1.16
N LEU A 110 24.84 2.90 -1.77
CA LEU A 110 24.85 4.22 -2.39
C LEU A 110 24.76 5.32 -1.32
N ARG A 111 25.74 6.22 -1.28
CA ARG A 111 25.81 7.34 -0.32
C ARG A 111 25.13 8.63 -0.80
N ASN A 112 24.44 8.60 -1.94
CA ASN A 112 23.80 9.77 -2.55
C ASN A 112 22.27 9.72 -2.37
N LYS A 113 21.56 10.73 -2.91
CA LYS A 113 20.10 10.85 -2.80
C LYS A 113 19.33 9.94 -3.76
N LEU A 114 20.01 9.18 -4.63
CA LEU A 114 19.38 8.37 -5.69
C LEU A 114 18.34 7.38 -5.14
N PRO A 115 18.61 6.58 -4.08
CA PRO A 115 17.62 5.64 -3.56
C PRO A 115 16.34 6.32 -3.07
N VAL A 116 16.45 7.53 -2.52
CA VAL A 116 15.30 8.31 -2.06
C VAL A 116 14.50 8.87 -3.23
N ILE A 117 15.18 9.39 -4.26
CA ILE A 117 14.54 9.91 -5.48
C ILE A 117 13.80 8.80 -6.22
N VAL A 118 14.46 7.65 -6.45
CA VAL A 118 13.84 6.49 -7.12
C VAL A 118 12.62 6.01 -6.34
N LEU A 119 12.75 5.86 -5.02
CA LEU A 119 11.62 5.49 -4.17
C LEU A 119 10.47 6.51 -4.29
N ALA A 120 10.77 7.80 -4.17
CA ALA A 120 9.76 8.86 -4.21
C ALA A 120 9.01 8.91 -5.54
N ILE A 121 9.69 8.74 -6.68
CA ILE A 121 9.05 8.72 -8.00
C ILE A 121 8.16 7.49 -8.13
N VAL A 122 8.69 6.30 -7.86
CA VAL A 122 7.97 5.04 -8.08
C VAL A 122 6.79 4.91 -7.11
N HIS A 123 7.00 5.15 -5.81
CA HIS A 123 5.89 5.17 -4.85
C HIS A 123 4.93 6.33 -5.10
N GLY A 124 5.43 7.49 -5.50
CA GLY A 124 4.61 8.67 -5.74
C GLY A 124 3.60 8.43 -6.85
N ILE A 125 4.05 7.89 -7.99
CA ILE A 125 3.17 7.53 -9.10
C ILE A 125 2.16 6.47 -8.65
N ALA A 126 2.61 5.37 -8.05
CA ALA A 126 1.72 4.30 -7.60
C ALA A 126 0.69 4.76 -6.56
N GLY A 127 1.13 5.54 -5.57
CA GLY A 127 0.27 6.09 -4.51
C GLY A 127 -0.75 7.09 -5.05
N LEU A 128 -0.34 7.99 -5.97
CA LEU A 128 -1.27 8.90 -6.63
C LEU A 128 -2.27 8.16 -7.51
N THR A 129 -1.86 7.08 -8.20
CA THR A 129 -2.78 6.23 -8.96
C THR A 129 -3.84 5.62 -8.05
N ILE A 130 -3.45 5.03 -6.91
CA ILE A 130 -4.39 4.41 -5.95
C ILE A 130 -5.33 5.46 -5.35
N PHE A 131 -4.82 6.65 -5.04
CA PHE A 131 -5.61 7.73 -4.45
C PHE A 131 -6.58 8.35 -5.47
N LEU A 132 -6.08 8.83 -6.61
CA LEU A 132 -6.83 9.68 -7.53
C LEU A 132 -7.72 8.89 -8.48
N LEU A 133 -7.25 7.75 -9.02
CA LEU A 133 -7.99 7.02 -10.05
C LEU A 133 -9.41 6.64 -9.57
N PRO A 134 -9.60 6.03 -8.38
CA PRO A 134 -10.94 5.60 -7.96
C PRO A 134 -11.87 6.79 -7.70
N ILE A 135 -11.34 7.87 -7.14
CA ILE A 135 -12.10 9.10 -6.88
C ILE A 135 -12.56 9.75 -8.18
N VAL A 136 -11.66 9.90 -9.15
CA VAL A 136 -11.98 10.50 -10.46
C VAL A 136 -12.99 9.64 -11.21
N PHE A 137 -12.85 8.32 -11.17
CA PHE A 137 -13.76 7.42 -11.86
C PHE A 137 -15.16 7.44 -11.25
N ALA A 138 -15.27 7.41 -9.92
CA ALA A 138 -16.54 7.58 -9.22
C ALA A 138 -17.17 8.96 -9.51
N ALA A 139 -16.40 10.04 -9.41
CA ALA A 139 -16.89 11.40 -9.62
C ALA A 139 -17.34 11.68 -11.06
N THR A 140 -16.76 10.97 -12.04
CA THR A 140 -17.12 11.10 -13.46
C THR A 140 -18.17 10.06 -13.92
N GLY A 141 -18.71 9.25 -13.00
CA GLY A 141 -19.71 8.22 -13.31
C GLY A 141 -19.17 7.02 -14.11
N ARG A 142 -17.85 6.82 -14.13
CA ARG A 142 -17.20 5.67 -14.80
C ARG A 142 -17.09 4.43 -13.91
N ALA A 143 -17.32 4.58 -12.61
CA ALA A 143 -17.41 3.52 -11.63
C ALA A 143 -18.51 3.86 -10.61
N ALA A 144 -19.00 2.88 -9.83
CA ALA A 144 -19.99 3.18 -8.82
C ALA A 144 -19.39 4.11 -7.74
N PRO A 145 -20.21 4.94 -7.06
CA PRO A 145 -19.72 5.87 -6.05
C PRO A 145 -18.90 5.20 -4.92
N GLY A 146 -19.23 3.94 -4.59
CA GLY A 146 -18.49 3.16 -3.59
C GLY A 146 -17.02 2.97 -3.93
N PHE A 147 -16.65 2.97 -5.22
CA PHE A 147 -15.27 2.81 -5.67
C PHE A 147 -14.33 3.90 -5.13
N ALA A 148 -14.85 5.09 -4.84
CA ALA A 148 -14.08 6.17 -4.23
C ALA A 148 -13.43 5.78 -2.89
N LEU A 149 -13.99 4.78 -2.18
CA LEU A 149 -13.41 4.26 -0.93
C LEU A 149 -12.04 3.61 -1.16
N VAL A 150 -11.77 3.04 -2.35
CA VAL A 150 -10.42 2.59 -2.69
C VAL A 150 -9.44 3.77 -2.69
N GLY A 151 -9.87 4.91 -3.24
CA GLY A 151 -9.11 6.15 -3.20
C GLY A 151 -8.89 6.67 -1.78
N VAL A 152 -9.90 6.60 -0.92
CA VAL A 152 -9.78 6.94 0.51
C VAL A 152 -8.76 6.03 1.21
N GLY A 153 -8.77 4.73 0.93
CA GLY A 153 -7.73 3.80 1.38
C GLY A 153 -6.33 4.23 0.91
N GLY A 154 -6.22 4.62 -0.36
CA GLY A 154 -5.00 5.21 -0.94
C GLY A 154 -4.50 6.46 -0.22
N ALA A 155 -5.42 7.36 0.17
CA ALA A 155 -5.08 8.54 0.95
C ALA A 155 -4.56 8.17 2.35
N LEU A 156 -5.22 7.24 3.03
CA LEU A 156 -4.83 6.80 4.38
C LEU A 156 -3.42 6.19 4.40
N ILE A 157 -3.09 5.31 3.45
CA ILE A 157 -1.73 4.77 3.33
C ILE A 157 -0.71 5.84 2.94
N GLY A 158 -1.11 6.77 2.07
CA GLY A 158 -0.28 7.92 1.68
C GLY A 158 0.10 8.78 2.86
N VAL A 159 -0.84 9.08 3.76
CA VAL A 159 -0.59 9.82 5.01
C VAL A 159 0.40 9.06 5.90
N GLY A 160 0.19 7.75 6.09
CA GLY A 160 1.13 6.92 6.87
C GLY A 160 2.55 6.93 6.28
N GLY A 161 2.67 6.77 4.96
CA GLY A 161 3.95 6.82 4.25
C GLY A 161 4.65 8.17 4.36
N LEU A 162 3.90 9.27 4.22
CA LEU A 162 4.43 10.63 4.33
C LEU A 162 4.96 10.92 5.75
N LEU A 163 4.20 10.53 6.78
CA LEU A 163 4.62 10.70 8.18
C LEU A 163 5.93 9.96 8.47
N LEU A 164 6.07 8.71 7.98
CA LEU A 164 7.29 7.93 8.14
C LEU A 164 8.46 8.51 7.34
N ALA A 165 8.22 9.02 6.13
CA ALA A 165 9.25 9.67 5.32
C ALA A 165 9.78 10.94 6.00
N LEU A 166 8.89 11.78 6.53
CA LEU A 166 9.24 13.00 7.25
C LEU A 166 10.00 12.72 8.55
N LEU A 167 9.61 11.65 9.26
CA LEU A 167 10.34 11.15 10.42
C LEU A 167 11.78 10.76 10.05
N LYS A 168 11.96 9.99 8.97
CA LYS A 168 13.30 9.57 8.49
C LYS A 168 14.14 10.74 7.95
N ALA A 169 13.49 11.78 7.44
CA ALA A 169 14.15 13.00 6.97
C ALA A 169 14.56 13.97 8.10
N GLY A 170 14.30 13.63 9.36
CA GLY A 170 14.62 14.50 10.51
C GLY A 170 13.70 15.72 10.63
N ARG A 171 12.55 15.72 9.94
CA ARG A 171 11.54 16.79 9.99
C ARG A 171 10.17 16.22 10.38
N PRO A 172 10.06 15.53 11.53
CA PRO A 172 8.82 14.86 11.92
C PRO A 172 7.68 15.87 12.13
N LEU A 173 6.52 15.63 11.51
CA LEU A 173 5.27 16.31 11.86
C LEU A 173 4.66 15.75 13.16
N LEU A 174 4.84 14.45 13.37
CA LEU A 174 4.40 13.72 14.57
C LEU A 174 5.56 12.91 15.13
N SER A 175 5.55 12.70 16.45
CA SER A 175 6.56 11.86 17.09
C SER A 175 6.49 10.41 16.60
N ARG A 176 7.63 9.70 16.61
CA ARG A 176 7.68 8.25 16.30
C ARG A 176 6.68 7.45 17.15
N ALA A 177 6.57 7.79 18.44
CA ALA A 177 5.63 7.14 19.35
C ALA A 177 4.17 7.36 18.92
N THR A 178 3.81 8.57 18.52
CA THR A 178 2.48 8.90 17.99
C THR A 178 2.19 8.11 16.72
N ILE A 179 3.12 8.06 15.77
CA ILE A 179 2.95 7.32 14.51
C ILE A 179 2.72 5.83 14.79
N LEU A 180 3.56 5.20 15.61
CA LEU A 180 3.42 3.78 15.94
C LEU A 180 2.13 3.49 16.71
N LYS A 181 1.64 4.43 17.53
CA LYS A 181 0.37 4.30 18.26
C LYS A 181 -0.85 4.30 17.35
N VAL A 182 -0.83 5.08 16.27
CA VAL A 182 -1.97 5.16 15.33
C VAL A 182 -1.88 4.14 14.19
N LEU A 183 -0.68 3.59 13.93
CA LEU A 183 -0.42 2.72 12.79
C LEU A 183 -1.38 1.52 12.68
N PRO A 184 -1.66 0.72 13.73
CA PRO A 184 -2.59 -0.40 13.61
C PRO A 184 -4.00 0.01 13.20
N GLY A 185 -4.51 1.11 13.78
CA GLY A 185 -5.81 1.66 13.42
C GLY A 185 -5.83 2.19 11.99
N LEU A 186 -4.75 2.85 11.55
CA LEU A 186 -4.61 3.35 10.18
C LEU A 186 -4.62 2.20 9.17
N LEU A 187 -3.89 1.11 9.43
CA LEU A 187 -3.86 -0.08 8.59
C LEU A 187 -5.23 -0.74 8.50
N LEU A 188 -5.96 -0.84 9.61
CA LEU A 188 -7.31 -1.39 9.62
C LEU A 188 -8.27 -0.53 8.77
N LEU A 189 -8.29 0.79 9.01
CA LEU A 189 -9.18 1.71 8.28
C LEU A 189 -8.88 1.74 6.79
N MET A 190 -7.60 1.77 6.43
CA MET A 190 -7.15 1.68 5.04
C MET A 190 -7.63 0.39 4.38
N THR A 191 -7.47 -0.76 5.05
CA THR A 191 -7.87 -2.07 4.50
C THR A 191 -9.38 -2.18 4.38
N ALA A 192 -10.12 -1.72 5.39
CA ALA A 192 -11.58 -1.69 5.35
C ALA A 192 -12.09 -0.81 4.20
N ALA A 193 -11.47 0.35 3.97
CA ALA A 193 -11.80 1.23 2.85
C ALA A 193 -11.53 0.56 1.50
N PHE A 194 -10.41 -0.15 1.35
CA PHE A 194 -10.15 -0.93 0.14
C PHE A 194 -11.19 -2.02 -0.08
N VAL A 195 -11.47 -2.85 0.94
CA VAL A 195 -12.44 -3.96 0.83
C VAL A 195 -13.83 -3.43 0.48
N ALA A 196 -14.30 -2.40 1.19
CA ALA A 196 -15.59 -1.78 0.91
C ALA A 196 -15.61 -1.14 -0.48
N GLY A 197 -14.52 -0.49 -0.89
CA GLY A 197 -14.41 0.13 -2.20
C GLY A 197 -14.46 -0.85 -3.37
N PHE A 198 -13.82 -2.01 -3.24
CA PHE A 198 -13.93 -3.09 -4.25
C PHE A 198 -15.29 -3.78 -4.23
N HIS A 199 -15.96 -3.85 -3.07
CA HIS A 199 -17.26 -4.49 -2.95
C HIS A 199 -18.42 -3.63 -3.48
N PHE A 200 -18.37 -2.32 -3.23
CA PHE A 200 -19.43 -1.36 -3.61
C PHE A 200 -19.12 -0.55 -4.88
N GLY A 201 -17.97 -0.77 -5.51
CA GLY A 201 -17.45 -0.05 -6.68
C GLY A 201 -17.71 -0.77 -7.99
#